data_AF-A0A9P6NKK4-F1
#
_entry.id   AF-A0A9P6NKK4-F1
#
_cell.length_a   1.000
_cell.length_b   1.000
_cell.length_c   1.000
_cell.angle_alpha   90.00
_cell.angle_beta   90.00
_cell.angle_gamma   90.00
#
_symmetry.space_group_name_H-M   'P 1'
#
loop_
_entity.id
_entity.type
_entity.pdbx_description
1 polymer ?
#
loop_
_entity_poly.entity_id
_entity_poly.type
_entity_poly.pdbx_seq_one_letter_code
_entity_poly.pdbx_strand_id
1 'polypeptide(L)'
;MGLTSNPQQPLLGSEWLEAQLTNTPARSSQPRPNSQPAPSPAFCLDLSEFRRHLKRYRTLDDSLTLHLNRSSALMQSSSSPNASDASAEECARFWELLTQTWLSREHVIRSCIEVADQSVQSKLDSIASCTNSTAATTSGDDAPAETLEDSQRRRAIESEVYTDTLKKRMIHDELAIESLIRKQSMQKFRSRCTSSLFAIPPNSPPLELQTHVSSPPK
;
A
#
# COMPACT_ATOMS: atom_id res chain seq x y z
N MET A 1 17.00 3.07 -48.73
CA MET A 1 17.63 4.24 -48.07
C MET A 1 16.54 4.89 -47.23
N GLY A 2 16.58 5.02 -45.91
CA GLY A 2 17.49 4.57 -44.87
C GLY A 2 16.69 4.51 -43.56
N LEU A 3 17.09 3.58 -42.69
CA LEU A 3 16.60 3.42 -41.32
C LEU A 3 16.96 4.67 -40.51
N THR A 4 16.01 5.25 -39.78
CA THR A 4 16.33 6.09 -38.61
C THR A 4 15.80 5.39 -37.38
N SER A 5 16.61 4.45 -36.89
CA SER A 5 16.58 3.99 -35.51
C SER A 5 16.88 5.20 -34.62
N ASN A 6 15.91 5.60 -33.80
CA ASN A 6 16.16 6.52 -32.68
C ASN A 6 16.86 5.72 -31.59
N PRO A 7 18.15 5.95 -31.28
CA PRO A 7 18.77 5.31 -30.14
C PRO A 7 18.18 5.96 -28.89
N GLN A 8 17.35 5.22 -28.14
CA GLN A 8 16.95 5.64 -26.79
C GLN A 8 18.24 5.92 -26.02
N GLN A 9 18.51 7.19 -25.75
CA GLN A 9 19.52 7.57 -24.77
C GLN A 9 19.17 6.85 -23.47
N PRO A 10 20.15 6.30 -22.74
CA PRO A 10 19.88 5.72 -21.44
C PRO A 10 19.33 6.84 -20.55
N LEU A 11 18.03 6.76 -20.22
CA LEU A 11 17.40 7.66 -19.27
C LEU A 11 18.20 7.57 -17.97
N LEU A 12 18.93 8.64 -17.66
CA LEU A 12 19.81 8.75 -16.50
C LEU A 12 19.23 9.86 -15.61
N GLY A 13 18.96 9.53 -14.34
CA GLY A 13 18.44 10.49 -13.36
C GLY A 13 16.93 10.35 -13.11
N SER A 14 16.27 11.46 -12.81
CA SER A 14 14.85 11.53 -12.43
C SER A 14 13.90 11.03 -13.53
N GLU A 15 14.26 11.17 -14.81
CA GLU A 15 13.42 10.73 -15.94
C GLU A 15 13.21 9.21 -15.99
N TRP A 16 14.23 8.42 -15.62
CA TRP A 16 14.08 6.97 -15.50
C TRP A 16 13.15 6.61 -14.34
N LEU A 17 13.27 7.34 -13.24
CA LEU A 17 12.49 7.15 -12.02
C LEU A 17 11.02 7.51 -12.27
N GLU A 18 10.77 8.63 -12.94
CA GLU A 18 9.45 9.04 -13.42
C GLU A 18 8.88 8.00 -14.39
N ALA A 19 9.68 7.45 -15.31
CA ALA A 19 9.26 6.37 -16.18
C ALA A 19 8.87 5.09 -15.40
N GLN A 20 9.59 4.75 -14.33
CA GLN A 20 9.22 3.64 -13.44
C GLN A 20 7.91 3.90 -12.69
N LEU A 21 7.65 5.15 -12.28
CA LEU A 21 6.36 5.55 -11.68
C LEU A 21 5.22 5.55 -12.68
N THR A 22 5.48 5.80 -13.97
CA THR A 22 4.45 5.69 -15.03
C THR A 22 4.08 4.25 -15.36
N ASN A 23 4.94 3.27 -15.05
CA ASN A 23 4.68 1.84 -15.24
C ASN A 23 3.92 1.17 -14.08
N THR A 24 3.69 1.89 -12.98
CA THR A 24 2.61 1.54 -12.04
C THR A 24 1.26 1.83 -12.73
N PRO A 25 0.29 0.90 -12.74
CA PRO A 25 -0.93 1.06 -13.53
C PRO A 25 -1.83 2.12 -12.87
N ALA A 26 -1.57 3.40 -13.16
CA ALA A 26 -2.50 4.53 -13.17
C ALA A 26 -1.73 5.86 -13.08
N ARG A 27 -1.20 6.36 -14.20
CA ARG A 27 -1.07 7.81 -14.42
C ARG A 27 -0.93 8.18 -15.91
N SER A 28 -2.02 8.04 -16.66
CA SER A 28 -2.22 8.89 -17.84
C SER A 28 -2.77 10.23 -17.32
N SER A 29 -1.97 11.29 -17.44
CA SER A 29 -2.25 12.68 -17.01
C SER A 29 -2.49 12.89 -15.51
N GLN A 30 -1.88 13.93 -14.92
CA GLN A 30 -1.99 14.22 -13.49
C GLN A 30 -3.45 14.26 -13.01
N PRO A 31 -3.70 13.75 -11.80
CA PRO A 31 -4.16 14.68 -10.77
C PRO A 31 -3.36 14.54 -9.46
N ARG A 32 -3.77 15.39 -8.52
CA ARG A 32 -3.34 15.57 -7.12
C ARG A 32 -3.16 14.24 -6.35
N PRO A 33 -2.44 14.24 -5.21
CA PRO A 33 -2.21 13.05 -4.36
C PRO A 33 -3.48 12.34 -3.81
N ASN A 34 -4.69 12.77 -4.18
CA ASN A 34 -5.98 12.19 -3.76
C ASN A 34 -6.82 11.59 -4.92
N SER A 35 -6.23 11.28 -6.07
CA SER A 35 -7.01 10.86 -7.26
C SER A 35 -6.58 9.55 -7.91
N GLN A 36 -5.84 8.69 -7.21
CA GLN A 36 -5.70 7.31 -7.68
C GLN A 36 -7.07 6.61 -7.56
N PRO A 37 -7.53 5.90 -8.61
CA PRO A 37 -8.76 5.13 -8.50
C PRO A 37 -8.58 4.09 -7.40
N ALA A 38 -9.57 4.00 -6.52
CA ALA A 38 -9.57 3.01 -5.46
C ALA A 38 -9.39 1.60 -6.07
N PRO A 39 -8.61 0.72 -5.43
CA PRO A 39 -8.45 -0.63 -5.91
C PRO A 39 -9.82 -1.34 -5.94
N SER A 40 -10.05 -2.13 -6.99
CA SER A 40 -11.29 -2.92 -7.08
C SER A 40 -11.42 -3.90 -5.91
N PRO A 41 -12.64 -4.22 -5.43
CA PRO A 41 -12.82 -5.18 -4.35
C PRO A 41 -12.19 -6.55 -4.64
N ALA A 42 -12.28 -7.02 -5.89
CA ALA A 42 -11.69 -8.29 -6.32
C ALA A 42 -10.17 -8.33 -6.12
N PHE A 43 -9.47 -7.22 -6.38
CA PHE A 43 -8.03 -7.11 -6.14
C PHE A 43 -7.68 -7.25 -4.65
N CYS A 44 -8.46 -6.66 -3.75
CA CYS A 44 -8.19 -6.71 -2.31
C CYS A 44 -8.49 -8.08 -1.70
N LEU A 45 -9.46 -8.81 -2.26
CA LEU A 45 -9.83 -10.16 -1.81
C LEU A 45 -8.90 -11.25 -2.37
N ASP A 46 -8.19 -10.95 -3.46
CA ASP A 46 -7.08 -11.77 -3.96
C ASP A 46 -5.75 -11.38 -3.30
N LEU A 47 -5.43 -12.11 -2.22
CA LEU A 47 -4.19 -11.89 -1.46
C LEU A 47 -2.93 -12.08 -2.31
N SER A 48 -2.96 -12.89 -3.37
CA SER A 48 -1.80 -13.10 -4.25
C SER A 48 -1.52 -11.87 -5.10
N GLU A 49 -2.55 -11.27 -5.68
CA GLU A 49 -2.43 -10.02 -6.44
C GLU A 49 -2.04 -8.85 -5.54
N PHE A 50 -2.67 -8.74 -4.37
CA PHE A 50 -2.31 -7.72 -3.38
C PHE A 50 -0.83 -7.81 -2.98
N ARG A 51 -0.33 -9.00 -2.61
CA ARG A 51 1.08 -9.19 -2.25
C ARG A 51 2.03 -8.94 -3.42
N ARG A 52 1.64 -9.33 -4.63
CA ARG A 52 2.42 -9.03 -5.85
C ARG A 52 2.51 -7.53 -6.07
N HIS A 53 1.43 -6.80 -5.83
CA HIS A 53 1.41 -5.35 -5.93
C HIS A 53 2.32 -4.67 -4.91
N LEU A 54 2.25 -5.08 -3.63
CA LEU A 54 3.17 -4.57 -2.61
C LEU A 54 4.63 -4.90 -2.91
N LYS A 55 4.91 -6.07 -3.48
CA LYS A 55 6.26 -6.43 -3.92
C LYS A 55 6.79 -5.48 -5.00
N ARG A 56 5.96 -5.05 -5.95
CA ARG A 56 6.36 -4.06 -6.96
C ARG A 56 6.76 -2.74 -6.31
N TYR A 57 6.01 -2.25 -5.32
CA TYR A 57 6.42 -1.07 -4.56
C TYR A 57 7.76 -1.27 -3.83
N ARG A 58 8.02 -2.44 -3.24
CA ARG A 58 9.31 -2.73 -2.58
C ARG A 58 10.47 -2.70 -3.59
N THR A 59 10.26 -3.22 -4.80
CA THR A 59 11.25 -3.12 -5.89
C THR A 59 11.47 -1.67 -6.34
N LEU A 60 10.42 -0.84 -6.35
CA LEU A 60 10.56 0.59 -6.58
C LEU A 60 11.40 1.23 -5.46
N ASP A 61 11.16 0.92 -4.19
CA ASP A 61 11.95 1.45 -3.07
C ASP A 61 13.45 1.06 -3.14
N ASP A 62 13.75 -0.16 -3.60
CA ASP A 62 15.13 -0.59 -3.84
C ASP A 62 15.78 0.26 -4.95
N SER A 63 15.02 0.53 -6.01
CA SER A 63 15.46 1.39 -7.13
C SER A 63 15.68 2.83 -6.67
N LEU A 64 14.78 3.37 -5.83
CA LEU A 64 14.94 4.68 -5.18
C LEU A 64 16.21 4.71 -4.33
N THR A 65 16.40 3.68 -3.49
CA THR A 65 17.61 3.59 -2.64
C THR A 65 18.89 3.57 -3.46
N LEU A 66 18.92 2.79 -4.54
CA LEU A 66 20.07 2.72 -5.44
C LEU A 66 20.35 4.09 -6.08
N HIS A 67 19.29 4.77 -6.54
CA HIS A 67 19.41 6.09 -7.12
C HIS A 67 19.97 7.11 -6.12
N LEU A 68 19.43 7.16 -4.90
CA LEU A 68 19.91 8.03 -3.82
C LEU A 68 21.39 7.80 -3.52
N ASN A 69 21.82 6.54 -3.43
CA ASN A 69 23.22 6.22 -3.18
C ASN A 69 24.12 6.68 -4.34
N ARG A 70 23.67 6.51 -5.59
CA ARG A 70 24.40 6.93 -6.78
C ARG A 70 24.49 8.45 -6.87
N SER A 71 23.39 9.17 -6.69
CA SER A 71 23.36 10.63 -6.75
C SER A 71 24.23 11.22 -5.63
N SER A 72 24.15 10.67 -4.42
CA SER A 72 24.98 11.11 -3.30
C SER A 72 26.48 10.93 -3.56
N ALA A 73 26.89 9.83 -4.21
CA ALA A 73 28.29 9.62 -4.58
C ALA A 73 28.78 10.65 -5.62
N LEU A 74 27.93 11.05 -6.56
CA LEU A 74 28.24 12.09 -7.55
C LEU A 74 28.29 13.49 -6.93
N MET A 75 27.44 13.79 -5.95
CA MET A 75 27.47 15.06 -5.23
C MET A 75 28.79 15.21 -4.45
N GLN A 76 29.23 14.16 -3.76
CA GLN A 76 30.48 14.18 -2.98
C GLN A 76 31.74 14.34 -3.84
N SER A 77 31.71 13.86 -5.09
CA SER A 77 32.86 14.03 -6.00
C SER A 77 32.87 15.39 -6.71
N SER A 78 31.79 16.17 -6.62
CA SER A 78 31.69 17.48 -7.23
C SER A 78 32.27 18.57 -6.33
N SER A 79 33.30 19.29 -6.81
CA SER A 79 33.95 20.42 -6.13
C SER A 79 33.42 21.78 -6.62
N SER A 80 32.21 21.80 -7.20
CA SER A 80 31.63 23.02 -7.75
C SER A 80 31.15 23.95 -6.64
N PRO A 81 31.37 25.28 -6.74
CA PRO A 81 30.85 26.25 -5.79
C PRO A 81 29.31 26.27 -5.71
N ASN A 82 28.61 25.80 -6.76
CA ASN A 82 27.14 25.68 -6.79
C ASN A 82 26.66 24.26 -6.42
N ALA A 83 27.55 23.38 -5.95
CA ALA A 83 27.21 21.99 -5.65
C ALA A 83 26.20 21.87 -4.50
N SER A 84 26.19 22.79 -3.53
CA SER A 84 25.27 22.77 -2.40
C SER A 84 23.81 22.92 -2.83
N ASP A 85 23.53 23.88 -3.70
CA ASP A 85 22.16 24.21 -4.12
C ASP A 85 21.60 23.10 -5.02
N ALA A 86 22.41 22.60 -5.95
CA ALA A 86 22.06 21.45 -6.78
C ALA A 86 21.82 20.18 -5.95
N SER A 87 22.62 19.97 -4.90
CA SER A 87 22.46 18.83 -4.00
C SER A 87 21.19 18.95 -3.13
N ALA A 88 20.85 20.16 -2.69
CA ALA A 88 19.61 20.42 -1.94
C ALA A 88 18.36 20.19 -2.80
N GLU A 89 18.39 20.63 -4.07
CA GLU A 89 17.32 20.40 -5.03
C GLU A 89 17.14 18.89 -5.32
N GLU A 90 18.22 18.14 -5.46
CA GLU A 90 18.16 16.69 -5.66
C GLU A 90 17.56 15.96 -4.44
N CYS A 91 17.95 16.37 -3.23
CA CYS A 91 17.34 15.87 -1.99
C CYS A 91 15.84 16.20 -1.92
N ALA A 92 15.42 17.38 -2.37
CA ALA A 92 14.01 17.77 -2.42
C ALA A 92 13.21 16.91 -3.40
N ARG A 93 13.72 16.68 -4.62
CA ARG A 93 13.08 15.80 -5.61
C ARG A 93 12.97 14.36 -5.11
N PHE A 94 14.05 13.85 -4.52
CA PHE A 94 14.03 12.51 -3.96
C PHE A 94 13.03 12.38 -2.82
N TRP A 95 12.93 13.41 -1.97
CA TRP A 95 11.97 13.47 -0.88
C TRP A 95 10.52 13.44 -1.38
N GLU A 96 10.20 14.24 -2.38
CA GLU A 96 8.86 14.24 -3.01
C GLU A 96 8.51 12.84 -3.52
N LEU A 97 9.43 12.21 -4.21
CA LEU A 97 9.22 10.89 -4.76
C LEU A 97 9.05 9.82 -3.68
N LEU A 98 9.94 9.81 -2.69
CA LEU A 98 9.87 8.86 -1.58
C LEU A 98 8.55 8.98 -0.83
N THR A 99 8.12 10.19 -0.55
CA THR A 99 6.85 10.43 0.15
C THR A 99 5.63 10.12 -0.72
N GLN A 100 5.71 10.34 -2.04
CA GLN A 100 4.66 9.95 -2.96
C GLN A 100 4.48 8.43 -3.01
N THR A 101 5.56 7.64 -3.03
CA THR A 101 5.45 6.17 -3.02
C THR A 101 4.87 5.65 -1.71
N TRP A 102 5.26 6.25 -0.57
CA TRP A 102 4.67 5.96 0.73
C TRP A 102 3.16 6.19 0.76
N LEU A 103 2.71 7.36 0.31
CA LEU A 103 1.29 7.73 0.29
C LEU A 103 0.48 6.83 -0.65
N SER A 104 1.02 6.54 -1.83
CA SER A 104 0.37 5.66 -2.82
C SER A 104 0.19 4.24 -2.26
N ARG A 105 1.23 3.68 -1.65
CA ARG A 105 1.16 2.33 -1.04
C ARG A 105 0.23 2.30 0.18
N GLU A 106 0.29 3.30 1.04
CA GLU A 106 -0.63 3.43 2.18
C GLU A 106 -2.09 3.51 1.73
N HIS A 107 -2.39 4.28 0.68
CA HIS A 107 -3.74 4.38 0.15
C HIS A 107 -4.30 3.03 -0.29
N VAL A 108 -3.49 2.21 -1.00
CA VAL A 108 -3.88 0.86 -1.41
C VAL A 108 -4.12 -0.04 -0.20
N ILE A 109 -3.22 -0.01 0.79
CA ILE A 109 -3.34 -0.82 2.01
C ILE A 109 -4.64 -0.46 2.75
N ARG A 110 -4.89 0.83 3.03
CA ARG A 110 -6.10 1.28 3.73
C ARG A 110 -7.38 0.93 2.98
N SER A 111 -7.40 1.12 1.66
CA SER A 111 -8.57 0.76 0.84
C SER A 111 -8.85 -0.74 0.91
N CYS A 112 -7.81 -1.58 0.88
CA CYS A 112 -8.00 -3.02 1.00
C CYS A 112 -8.36 -3.49 2.42
N ILE A 113 -7.96 -2.76 3.46
CA ILE A 113 -8.45 -2.99 4.83
C ILE A 113 -9.96 -2.81 4.87
N GLU A 114 -10.49 -1.71 4.33
CA GLU A 114 -11.93 -1.43 4.32
C GLU A 114 -12.71 -2.51 3.56
N VAL A 115 -12.23 -2.95 2.39
CA VAL A 115 -12.85 -4.03 1.61
C VAL A 115 -12.82 -5.36 2.38
N ALA A 116 -11.69 -5.71 2.99
CA ALA A 116 -11.56 -6.95 3.75
C ALA A 116 -12.48 -6.95 4.99
N ASP A 117 -12.57 -5.81 5.68
CA ASP A 117 -13.46 -5.62 6.83
C ASP A 117 -14.93 -5.79 6.43
N GLN A 118 -15.35 -5.14 5.33
CA GLN A 118 -16.71 -5.26 4.79
C GLN A 118 -17.04 -6.69 4.35
N SER A 119 -16.08 -7.40 3.72
CA SER A 119 -16.26 -8.79 3.29
C SER A 119 -16.50 -9.73 4.46
N VAL A 120 -15.72 -9.60 5.54
CA VAL A 120 -15.91 -10.42 6.75
C VAL A 120 -17.24 -10.10 7.41
N GLN A 121 -17.59 -8.81 7.55
CA GLN A 121 -18.84 -8.39 8.19
C GLN A 121 -20.08 -8.90 7.44
N SER A 122 -20.09 -8.76 6.10
CA SER A 122 -21.22 -9.21 5.28
C SER A 122 -21.50 -10.71 5.42
N LYS A 123 -20.45 -11.52 5.57
CA LYS A 123 -20.57 -12.97 5.78
C LYS A 123 -21.03 -13.31 7.20
N LEU A 124 -20.56 -12.58 8.22
CA LEU A 124 -21.05 -12.72 9.60
C LEU A 124 -22.54 -12.39 9.69
N ASP A 125 -22.98 -11.31 9.05
CA ASP A 125 -24.40 -10.93 9.00
C ASP A 125 -25.26 -12.00 8.29
N SER A 126 -24.70 -12.64 7.26
CA SER A 126 -25.34 -13.76 6.57
C SER A 126 -25.52 -14.99 7.48
N ILE A 127 -24.53 -15.32 8.32
CA ILE A 127 -24.65 -16.39 9.33
C ILE A 127 -25.73 -16.04 10.35
N ALA A 128 -25.74 -14.81 10.87
CA ALA A 128 -26.75 -14.35 11.84
C ALA A 128 -28.18 -14.37 11.26
N SER A 129 -28.33 -14.06 9.98
CA SER A 129 -29.63 -14.16 9.29
C SER A 129 -30.12 -15.61 9.17
N CYS A 130 -29.22 -16.58 8.97
CA CYS A 130 -29.56 -18.00 8.95
C CYS A 130 -30.03 -18.50 10.33
N THR A 131 -29.46 -17.98 11.43
CA THR A 131 -29.85 -18.39 12.79
C THR A 131 -31.19 -17.81 13.25
N ASN A 132 -31.56 -16.62 12.76
CA ASN A 132 -32.81 -15.98 13.16
C ASN A 132 -34.03 -16.52 12.40
N SER A 133 -33.82 -17.08 11.20
CA SER A 133 -34.87 -17.70 10.40
C SER A 133 -35.46 -18.97 11.03
N THR A 134 -34.72 -19.63 11.93
CA THR A 134 -35.19 -20.82 12.66
C THR A 134 -35.89 -20.50 13.99
N ALA A 135 -35.73 -19.27 14.51
CA ALA A 135 -36.30 -18.86 15.79
C ALA A 135 -37.65 -18.13 15.69
N ALA A 136 -37.99 -17.59 14.51
CA ALA A 136 -39.20 -16.77 14.30
C ALA A 136 -40.50 -17.57 14.10
N THR A 137 -40.45 -18.91 14.09
CA THR A 137 -41.65 -19.77 14.02
C THR A 137 -41.81 -20.52 15.34
N THR A 138 -42.43 -19.88 16.33
CA THR A 138 -42.84 -20.54 17.58
C THR A 138 -44.36 -20.48 17.72
N SER A 139 -45.02 -21.64 17.82
CA SER A 139 -46.24 -21.92 18.60
C SER A 139 -46.67 -23.39 18.39
N GLY A 140 -45.90 -24.34 18.90
CA GLY A 140 -46.24 -25.78 18.90
C GLY A 140 -45.02 -26.62 19.28
N ASP A 141 -45.20 -27.64 20.12
CA ASP A 141 -44.19 -28.48 20.78
C ASP A 141 -43.23 -29.29 19.86
N ASP A 142 -43.15 -28.97 18.57
CA ASP A 142 -42.23 -29.59 17.60
C ASP A 142 -41.20 -28.54 17.14
N ALA A 143 -39.99 -28.57 17.73
CA ALA A 143 -38.88 -27.77 17.26
C ALA A 143 -38.59 -28.08 15.77
N PRO A 144 -38.45 -27.08 14.88
CA PRO A 144 -38.09 -27.35 13.49
C PRO A 144 -36.71 -28.00 13.47
N ALA A 145 -36.64 -29.25 13.03
CA ALA A 145 -35.36 -29.93 12.83
C ALA A 145 -34.56 -29.15 11.78
N GLU A 146 -33.39 -28.63 12.18
CA GLU A 146 -32.41 -28.03 11.25
C GLU A 146 -32.18 -29.02 10.11
N THR A 147 -32.45 -28.61 8.87
CA THR A 147 -32.24 -29.50 7.74
C THR A 147 -30.74 -29.74 7.57
N LEU A 148 -30.38 -30.94 7.10
CA LEU A 148 -28.97 -31.26 6.80
C LEU A 148 -28.36 -30.25 5.81
N GLU A 149 -29.18 -29.73 4.88
CA GLU A 149 -28.79 -28.72 3.89
C GLU A 149 -28.48 -27.36 4.54
N ASP A 150 -29.31 -26.90 5.48
CA ASP A 150 -29.06 -25.66 6.24
C ASP A 150 -27.77 -25.75 7.06
N SER A 151 -27.53 -26.91 7.69
CA SER A 151 -26.32 -27.15 8.46
C SER A 151 -25.06 -27.16 7.59
N GLN A 152 -25.15 -27.78 6.40
CA GLN A 152 -24.05 -27.78 5.43
C GLN A 152 -23.76 -26.37 4.89
N ARG A 153 -24.81 -25.61 4.54
CA ARG A 153 -24.68 -24.23 4.07
C ARG A 153 -24.03 -23.34 5.13
N ARG A 154 -24.45 -23.47 6.38
CA ARG A 154 -23.87 -22.71 7.50
C ARG A 154 -22.38 -23.01 7.68
N ARG A 155 -21.99 -24.29 7.69
CA ARG A 155 -20.57 -24.70 7.80
C ARG A 155 -19.72 -24.17 6.63
N ALA A 156 -20.28 -24.16 5.43
CA ALA A 156 -19.59 -23.59 4.27
C ALA A 156 -19.29 -22.09 4.49
N ILE A 157 -20.29 -21.30 4.90
CA ILE A 157 -20.13 -19.86 5.17
C ILE A 157 -19.14 -19.63 6.34
N GLU A 158 -19.24 -20.41 7.42
CA GLU A 158 -18.31 -20.33 8.56
C GLU A 158 -16.85 -20.60 8.15
N SER A 159 -16.63 -21.60 7.28
CA SER A 159 -15.28 -21.89 6.75
C SER A 159 -14.73 -20.74 5.92
N GLU A 160 -15.58 -20.07 5.13
CA GLU A 160 -15.17 -18.91 4.35
C GLU A 160 -14.84 -17.72 5.26
N VAL A 161 -15.67 -17.43 6.27
CA VAL A 161 -15.43 -16.37 7.26
C VAL A 161 -14.08 -16.56 7.94
N TYR A 162 -13.74 -17.79 8.31
CA TYR A 162 -12.44 -18.10 8.89
C TYR A 162 -11.30 -17.69 7.94
N THR A 163 -11.36 -18.10 6.67
CA THR A 163 -10.33 -17.75 5.68
C THR A 163 -10.22 -16.24 5.43
N ASP A 164 -11.35 -15.54 5.36
CA ASP A 164 -11.36 -14.09 5.13
C ASP A 164 -10.90 -13.30 6.36
N THR A 165 -11.14 -13.81 7.57
CA THR A 165 -10.60 -13.23 8.80
C THR A 165 -9.07 -13.29 8.83
N LEU A 166 -8.48 -14.38 8.33
CA LEU A 166 -7.03 -14.48 8.19
C LEU A 166 -6.48 -13.49 7.15
N LYS A 167 -7.12 -13.40 5.97
CA LYS A 167 -6.74 -12.43 4.94
C LYS A 167 -6.81 -11.00 5.47
N LYS A 168 -7.91 -10.66 6.16
CA LYS A 168 -8.09 -9.36 6.83
C LYS A 168 -6.91 -9.07 7.75
N ARG A 169 -6.56 -9.98 8.66
CA ARG A 169 -5.41 -9.80 9.56
C ARG A 169 -4.12 -9.53 8.79
N MET A 170 -3.84 -10.33 7.76
CA MET A 170 -2.63 -10.15 6.95
C MET A 170 -2.58 -8.79 6.25
N ILE A 171 -3.71 -8.28 5.77
CA ILE A 171 -3.79 -6.96 5.14
C ILE A 171 -3.60 -5.85 6.19
N HIS A 172 -4.18 -5.99 7.38
CA HIS A 172 -3.96 -5.05 8.50
C HIS A 172 -2.48 -4.98 8.93
N ASP A 173 -1.80 -6.13 8.98
CA ASP A 173 -0.38 -6.21 9.35
C ASP A 173 0.52 -5.42 8.38
N GLU A 174 0.09 -5.22 7.12
CA GLU A 174 0.87 -4.44 6.15
C GLU A 174 0.99 -2.95 6.51
N LEU A 175 0.12 -2.37 7.36
CA LEU A 175 0.33 -1.02 7.89
C LEU A 175 1.53 -0.93 8.84
N ALA A 176 1.76 -1.98 9.64
CA ALA A 176 2.93 -2.07 10.51
C ALA A 176 4.21 -2.23 9.65
N ILE A 177 4.12 -3.06 8.61
CA ILE A 177 5.22 -3.25 7.65
C ILE A 177 5.51 -1.94 6.92
N GLU A 178 4.48 -1.19 6.51
CA GLU A 178 4.65 0.12 5.88
C GLU A 178 5.39 1.10 6.81
N SER A 179 5.00 1.15 8.09
CA SER A 179 5.69 1.99 9.08
C SER A 179 7.17 1.64 9.21
N LEU A 180 7.52 0.35 9.17
CA LEU A 180 8.92 -0.11 9.14
C LEU A 180 9.64 0.36 7.88
N ILE A 181 9.01 0.23 6.70
CA ILE A 181 9.60 0.65 5.43
C ILE A 181 9.86 2.16 5.44
N ARG A 182 8.93 2.99 5.94
CA ARG A 182 9.11 4.44 6.09
C ARG A 182 10.29 4.79 6.98
N LYS A 183 10.41 4.14 8.14
CA LYS A 183 11.56 4.33 9.03
C LYS A 183 12.89 4.00 8.36
N GLN A 184 12.97 2.84 7.70
CA GLN A 184 14.20 2.40 7.05
C GLN A 184 14.61 3.32 5.90
N SER A 185 13.65 3.69 5.05
CA SER A 185 13.90 4.60 3.93
C SER A 185 14.22 6.03 4.40
N MET A 186 13.61 6.49 5.50
CA MET A 186 13.98 7.75 6.17
C MET A 186 15.42 7.73 6.70
N GLN A 187 15.86 6.64 7.32
CA GLN A 187 17.24 6.50 7.79
C GLN A 187 18.23 6.59 6.62
N LYS A 188 17.95 5.89 5.53
CA LYS A 188 18.75 5.96 4.30
C LYS A 188 18.77 7.38 3.74
N PHE A 189 17.61 8.03 3.65
CA PHE A 189 17.50 9.42 3.20
C PHE A 189 18.37 10.35 4.02
N ARG A 190 18.21 10.37 5.35
CA ARG A 190 18.96 11.25 6.25
C ARG A 190 20.47 11.01 6.23
N SER A 191 20.92 9.80 5.93
CA SER A 191 22.35 9.50 5.79
C SER A 191 23.01 10.19 4.59
N ARG A 192 22.21 10.60 3.59
CA ARG A 192 22.68 11.25 2.35
C ARG A 192 22.26 12.73 2.29
N CYS A 193 21.06 13.02 2.76
CA CYS A 193 20.45 14.34 2.82
C CYS A 193 20.41 14.79 4.28
N THR A 194 21.50 15.39 4.76
CA THR A 194 21.60 15.91 6.13
C THR A 194 20.68 17.12 6.32
N SER A 195 20.33 17.44 7.57
CA SER A 195 19.49 18.60 7.90
C SER A 195 20.09 19.95 7.46
N SER A 196 21.43 20.01 7.30
CA SER A 196 22.12 21.19 6.77
C SER A 196 21.94 21.36 5.26
N LEU A 197 21.71 20.25 4.54
CA LEU A 197 21.54 20.24 3.09
C LEU A 197 20.07 20.36 2.70
N PHE A 198 19.19 19.66 3.42
CA PHE A 198 17.77 19.64 3.16
C PHE A 198 16.97 19.55 4.46
N ALA A 199 16.08 20.50 4.68
CA ALA A 199 15.14 20.48 5.78
C ALA A 199 13.85 19.77 5.35
N ILE A 200 13.50 18.70 6.04
CA ILE A 200 12.26 17.95 5.79
C ILE A 200 11.06 18.87 6.08
N PRO A 201 10.11 19.04 5.13
CA PRO A 201 8.94 19.88 5.34
C PRO A 201 8.10 19.44 6.55
N PRO A 202 7.51 20.37 7.31
CA PRO A 202 6.72 20.03 8.50
C PRO A 202 5.42 19.29 8.18
N ASN A 203 4.87 19.44 6.97
CA ASN A 203 3.68 18.75 6.47
C ASN A 203 3.98 17.38 5.84
N SER A 204 5.14 16.80 6.16
CA SER A 204 5.58 15.51 5.66
C SER A 204 4.72 14.35 6.18
N PRO A 205 4.52 13.28 5.39
CA PRO A 205 3.79 12.10 5.85
C PRO A 205 4.42 11.48 7.10
N PRO A 206 3.60 10.98 8.04
CA PRO A 206 4.11 10.38 9.27
C PRO A 206 4.86 9.07 8.98
N LEU A 207 5.86 8.78 9.81
CA LEU A 207 6.62 7.52 9.74
C LEU A 207 5.89 6.34 10.39
N GLU A 208 5.13 6.61 11.46
CA GLU A 208 4.30 5.63 12.14
C GLU A 208 2.86 5.76 11.66
N LEU A 209 2.31 4.66 11.15
CA LEU A 209 0.92 4.59 10.79
C LEU A 209 0.11 4.01 11.94
N GLN A 210 -1.12 4.51 12.10
CA GLN A 210 -2.05 3.96 13.07
C GLN A 210 -2.50 2.57 12.59
N THR A 211 -2.01 1.53 13.25
CA THR A 211 -2.53 0.17 13.13
C THR A 211 -3.68 0.04 14.12
N HIS A 212 -4.93 0.01 13.68
CA HIS A 212 -6.06 -0.14 14.59
C HIS A 212 -5.99 -1.49 15.34
N VAL A 213 -5.52 -1.47 16.59
CA VAL A 213 -6.21 -1.99 17.80
C VAL A 213 -5.67 -1.18 18.99
N SER A 214 -6.20 0.02 19.22
CA SER A 214 -6.28 0.56 20.58
C SER A 214 -7.69 0.25 21.08
N SER A 215 -7.87 -0.92 21.68
CA SER A 215 -9.01 -1.13 22.57
C SER A 215 -8.65 -0.48 23.90
N PRO A 216 -9.40 0.50 24.42
CA PRO A 216 -9.18 1.01 25.77
C PRO A 216 -9.53 -0.09 26.79
N PRO A 217 -8.81 -0.20 27.93
CA PRO A 217 -9.30 -1.01 29.03
C PRO A 217 -10.63 -0.44 29.52
N LYS A 218 -11.65 -1.31 29.60
CA LYS A 218 -12.86 -1.06 30.40
C LYS A 218 -12.53 -1.12 31.87
#